data_AF-A0A8T6VLT3-F1
#
_entry.id   AF-A0A8T6VLT3-F1
#
_cell.length_a   1.000
_cell.length_b   1.000
_cell.length_c   1.000
_cell.angle_alpha   90.00
_cell.angle_beta   90.00
_cell.angle_gamma   90.00
#
_symmetry.space_group_name_H-M   'P 1'
#
loop_
_entity.id
_entity.type
_entity.pdbx_description
1 polymer ?
#
loop_
_entity_poly.entity_id
_entity_poly.type
_entity_poly.pdbx_seq_one_letter_code
_entity_poly.pdbx_strand_id
1 'polypeptide(L)'
;DSTGNFIFDFDSFGTDSFANPTYLLIDNVDDMLYVSDSGNDQIVMFQLVDNTTCPSDTVKVVDGVCFVEKFGTLGPGDGDFNSPGGIAIDTTTDLLYVADTENDRIQVLSLDAGTLSAGPNSPTGVNALPLSQTSVLVAWDEPEDPEITGYKIEYREGSESYVTLISDTKNNAISFVHEGLDSATTYYYRVSAINAEGTSNPATSNSVSPEHTDAPAGLVADAISPTQIKLTWYPPSNTFNQQITGYEIKRVLSNGAFDPLDSTDSTTFIVNNLETDETYSFAVSATLTTGNTNESNEASATPRTDSVENSDAPSAKPKSAPTAPTNLRATPISNSQINLSWGLPSNQAAVTGYKIEVKKDSGSFT
;
A
#
# COMPACT_ATOMS: atom_id res chain seq x y z
N ASP A 1 22.64 -30.16 -32.10
CA ASP A 1 21.32 -30.77 -32.33
C ASP A 1 21.41 -32.27 -32.06
N SER A 2 20.34 -33.04 -32.29
CA SER A 2 20.35 -34.51 -32.11
C SER A 2 21.29 -35.26 -33.06
N THR A 3 21.92 -34.57 -34.01
CA THR A 3 22.92 -35.10 -34.94
C THR A 3 24.35 -34.67 -34.60
N GLY A 4 24.52 -33.92 -33.51
CA GLY A 4 25.82 -33.43 -33.05
C GLY A 4 26.30 -32.15 -33.74
N ASN A 5 25.47 -31.48 -34.54
CA ASN A 5 25.84 -30.16 -35.06
C ASN A 5 25.86 -29.14 -33.92
N PHE A 6 26.90 -28.32 -33.90
CA PHE A 6 26.99 -27.15 -33.03
C PHE A 6 25.79 -26.23 -33.27
N ILE A 7 25.16 -25.78 -32.19
CA ILE A 7 24.00 -24.88 -32.25
C ILE A 7 24.48 -23.45 -31.99
N PHE A 8 24.97 -23.19 -30.78
CA PHE A 8 25.65 -21.96 -30.38
C PHE A 8 26.45 -22.22 -29.09
N ASP A 9 27.36 -21.31 -28.79
CA ASP A 9 27.95 -21.07 -27.49
C ASP A 9 27.59 -19.65 -27.04
N PHE A 10 27.80 -19.35 -25.76
CA PHE A 10 27.68 -17.98 -25.28
C PHE A 10 28.76 -17.70 -24.26
N ASP A 11 29.22 -16.45 -24.31
CA ASP A 11 30.30 -15.88 -23.52
C ASP A 11 31.72 -16.42 -23.89
N SER A 12 32.74 -15.55 -23.88
CA SER A 12 34.12 -15.88 -24.29
C SER A 12 35.16 -14.97 -23.64
N PHE A 13 36.24 -15.56 -23.10
CA PHE A 13 37.40 -14.96 -22.40
C PHE A 13 37.52 -13.41 -22.41
N GLY A 14 37.31 -12.79 -21.24
CA GLY A 14 37.34 -11.33 -21.00
C GLY A 14 37.04 -10.97 -19.53
N THR A 15 37.04 -9.68 -19.17
CA THR A 15 36.90 -9.20 -17.77
C THR A 15 35.48 -9.26 -17.18
N ASP A 16 34.52 -9.84 -17.89
CA ASP A 16 33.14 -10.09 -17.45
C ASP A 16 32.60 -11.42 -18.00
N SER A 17 33.51 -12.33 -18.36
CA SER A 17 33.19 -13.62 -18.97
C SER A 17 33.42 -14.78 -18.01
N PHE A 18 32.75 -15.90 -18.25
CA PHE A 18 33.01 -17.16 -17.58
C PHE A 18 34.51 -17.49 -17.51
N ALA A 19 34.97 -17.81 -16.32
CA ALA A 19 36.29 -18.32 -16.03
C ALA A 19 36.14 -19.71 -15.40
N ASN A 20 36.49 -20.76 -16.15
CA ASN A 20 36.38 -22.14 -15.68
C ASN A 20 34.97 -22.51 -15.15
N PRO A 21 33.91 -22.44 -15.98
CA PRO A 21 32.59 -22.88 -15.56
C PRO A 21 32.59 -24.40 -15.38
N THR A 22 32.27 -24.89 -14.18
CA THR A 22 32.42 -26.32 -13.83
C THR A 22 31.10 -27.08 -13.72
N TYR A 23 29.98 -26.38 -13.55
CA TYR A 23 28.67 -27.01 -13.37
C TYR A 23 27.55 -26.20 -14.00
N LEU A 24 26.50 -26.89 -14.46
CA LEU A 24 25.28 -26.32 -15.00
C LEU A 24 24.06 -27.03 -14.40
N LEU A 25 23.01 -26.27 -14.10
CA LEU A 25 21.72 -26.79 -13.66
C LEU A 25 20.61 -26.09 -14.45
N ILE A 26 19.70 -26.86 -15.03
CA ILE A 26 18.50 -26.33 -15.70
C ILE A 26 17.31 -26.62 -14.80
N ASP A 27 16.61 -25.58 -14.40
CA ASP A 27 15.27 -25.66 -13.85
C ASP A 27 14.25 -25.47 -14.96
N ASN A 28 13.52 -26.53 -15.27
CA ASN A 28 12.50 -26.52 -16.31
C ASN A 28 11.13 -26.05 -15.78
N VAL A 29 10.99 -25.82 -14.47
CA VAL A 29 9.76 -25.29 -13.88
C VAL A 29 9.71 -23.78 -14.12
N ASP A 30 10.82 -23.09 -13.82
CA ASP A 30 10.93 -21.64 -13.96
C ASP A 30 11.72 -21.19 -15.21
N ASP A 31 12.05 -22.13 -16.10
CA ASP A 31 12.83 -21.91 -17.33
C ASP A 31 14.18 -21.21 -17.06
N MET A 32 14.88 -21.63 -16.01
CA MET A 32 16.14 -21.03 -15.54
C MET A 32 17.35 -21.93 -15.78
N LEU A 33 18.49 -21.31 -16.09
CA LEU A 33 19.81 -21.93 -16.18
C LEU A 33 20.75 -21.29 -15.16
N TYR A 34 21.33 -22.12 -14.31
CA TYR A 34 22.34 -21.74 -13.32
C TYR A 34 23.71 -22.29 -13.73
N VAL A 35 24.74 -21.49 -13.58
CA VAL A 35 26.12 -21.84 -13.95
C VAL A 35 27.05 -21.56 -12.78
N SER A 36 27.83 -22.56 -12.36
CA SER A 36 28.95 -22.35 -11.43
C SER A 36 30.16 -21.86 -12.20
N ASP A 37 30.51 -20.60 -12.01
CA ASP A 37 31.64 -19.95 -12.63
C ASP A 37 32.85 -19.96 -11.69
N SER A 38 33.45 -21.14 -11.57
CA SER A 38 34.37 -21.44 -10.45
C SER A 38 35.64 -20.62 -10.42
N GLY A 39 36.11 -20.12 -11.56
CA GLY A 39 37.29 -19.27 -11.65
C GLY A 39 37.02 -17.80 -11.31
N ASN A 40 35.75 -17.40 -11.26
CA ASN A 40 35.32 -16.08 -10.80
C ASN A 40 34.60 -16.13 -9.44
N ASP A 41 34.55 -17.30 -8.81
CA ASP A 41 33.95 -17.50 -7.47
C ASP A 41 32.48 -17.03 -7.37
N GLN A 42 31.70 -17.27 -8.42
CA GLN A 42 30.32 -16.79 -8.54
C GLN A 42 29.38 -17.83 -9.16
N ILE A 43 28.08 -17.64 -8.96
CA ILE A 43 27.00 -18.32 -9.68
C ILE A 43 26.37 -17.32 -10.66
N VAL A 44 26.12 -17.76 -11.88
CA VAL A 44 25.53 -16.94 -12.95
C VAL A 44 24.19 -17.53 -13.39
N MET A 45 23.18 -16.68 -13.50
CA MET A 45 21.80 -17.07 -13.78
C MET A 45 21.30 -16.52 -15.11
N PHE A 46 20.59 -17.37 -15.85
CA PHE A 46 19.98 -17.01 -17.12
C PHE A 46 18.55 -17.52 -17.22
N GLN A 47 17.70 -16.75 -17.89
CA GLN A 47 16.39 -17.19 -18.34
C GLN A 47 16.52 -17.84 -19.72
N LEU A 48 15.90 -19.01 -19.88
CA LEU A 48 15.71 -19.68 -21.16
C LEU A 48 14.49 -19.09 -21.87
N VAL A 49 14.64 -18.76 -23.16
CA VAL A 49 13.57 -18.12 -23.96
C VAL A 49 13.45 -18.73 -25.36
N ASP A 50 12.25 -18.68 -25.93
CA ASP A 50 11.94 -19.26 -27.26
C ASP A 50 12.37 -18.40 -28.47
N ASN A 51 13.45 -17.61 -28.32
CA ASN A 51 14.28 -17.02 -29.38
C ASN A 51 13.99 -15.62 -29.97
N THR A 52 13.19 -14.72 -29.39
CA THR A 52 13.12 -13.35 -29.98
C THR A 52 13.09 -12.15 -29.04
N THR A 53 12.78 -12.30 -27.75
CA THR A 53 12.74 -11.16 -26.82
C THR A 53 13.04 -11.60 -25.40
N CYS A 54 13.96 -10.88 -24.75
CA CYS A 54 14.22 -11.01 -23.32
C CYS A 54 13.22 -10.17 -22.51
N PRO A 55 12.82 -10.60 -21.29
CA PRO A 55 12.07 -9.77 -20.35
C PRO A 55 12.73 -8.40 -20.09
N SER A 56 11.94 -7.41 -19.69
CA SER A 56 12.36 -5.99 -19.56
C SER A 56 13.56 -5.75 -18.64
N ASP A 57 13.83 -6.69 -17.73
CA ASP A 57 14.87 -6.59 -16.70
C ASP A 57 16.07 -7.51 -16.97
N THR A 58 16.18 -8.08 -18.18
CA THR A 58 17.24 -9.05 -18.54
C THR A 58 18.01 -8.63 -19.79
N VAL A 59 19.23 -9.15 -19.95
CA VAL A 59 20.11 -8.81 -21.09
C VAL A 59 20.30 -10.02 -22.00
N LYS A 60 19.95 -9.91 -23.29
CA LYS A 60 20.16 -11.00 -24.25
C LYS A 60 21.66 -11.24 -24.48
N VAL A 61 22.14 -12.45 -24.22
CA VAL A 61 23.55 -12.83 -24.49
C VAL A 61 23.67 -13.54 -25.83
N VAL A 62 22.75 -14.46 -26.15
CA VAL A 62 22.67 -15.19 -27.43
C VAL A 62 21.22 -15.58 -27.73
N ASP A 63 20.91 -15.99 -28.96
CA ASP A 63 19.59 -16.53 -29.32
C ASP A 63 19.19 -17.69 -28.39
N GLY A 64 18.20 -17.43 -27.51
CA GLY A 64 17.61 -18.42 -26.62
C GLY A 64 17.94 -18.26 -25.14
N VAL A 65 18.85 -17.35 -24.76
CA VAL A 65 19.30 -17.19 -23.37
C VAL A 65 19.46 -15.71 -23.00
N CYS A 66 18.85 -15.31 -21.88
CA CYS A 66 18.90 -13.95 -21.33
C CYS A 66 19.60 -13.95 -19.97
N PHE A 67 20.64 -13.16 -19.80
CA PHE A 67 21.30 -12.95 -18.51
C PHE A 67 20.32 -12.27 -17.54
N VAL A 68 20.23 -12.85 -16.34
CA VAL A 68 19.41 -12.35 -15.23
C VAL A 68 20.32 -11.65 -14.23
N GLU A 69 21.17 -12.42 -13.55
CA GLU A 69 22.09 -11.90 -12.54
C GLU A 69 23.28 -12.82 -12.31
N LYS A 70 24.24 -12.33 -11.53
CA LYS A 70 25.35 -13.10 -10.98
C LYS A 70 25.56 -12.71 -9.53
N PHE A 71 25.92 -13.68 -8.69
CA PHE A 71 26.21 -13.43 -7.28
C PHE A 71 27.37 -14.29 -6.79
N GLY A 72 28.03 -13.82 -5.75
CA GLY A 72 29.23 -14.44 -5.19
C GLY A 72 30.50 -13.65 -5.47
N THR A 73 31.41 -13.68 -4.49
CA THR A 73 32.78 -13.19 -4.62
C THR A 73 33.73 -14.12 -3.89
N LEU A 74 35.04 -14.04 -4.18
CA LEU A 74 36.04 -14.83 -3.47
C LEU A 74 36.03 -14.53 -1.98
N GLY A 75 35.65 -15.50 -1.15
CA GLY A 75 35.67 -15.32 0.30
C GLY A 75 35.07 -16.47 1.09
N PRO A 76 35.27 -16.48 2.42
CA PRO A 76 34.69 -17.48 3.31
C PRO A 76 33.35 -17.04 3.94
N GLY A 77 32.83 -15.85 3.61
CA GLY A 77 31.58 -15.29 4.16
C GLY A 77 30.32 -15.93 3.56
N ASP A 78 29.16 -15.70 4.17
CA ASP A 78 27.90 -16.18 3.60
C ASP A 78 27.62 -15.48 2.27
N GLY A 79 27.35 -16.25 1.23
CA GLY A 79 27.21 -15.75 -0.14
C GLY A 79 28.52 -15.54 -0.90
N ASP A 80 29.68 -15.61 -0.25
CA ASP A 80 30.98 -15.67 -0.90
C ASP A 80 31.37 -17.11 -1.22
N PHE A 81 32.09 -17.34 -2.30
CA PHE A 81 32.54 -18.68 -2.70
C PHE A 81 34.07 -18.75 -2.87
N ASN A 82 34.60 -19.95 -2.90
CA ASN A 82 35.93 -20.27 -3.34
C ASN A 82 35.86 -21.55 -4.17
N SER A 83 35.95 -21.40 -5.48
CA SER A 83 35.72 -22.45 -6.47
C SER A 83 34.36 -23.16 -6.30
N PRO A 84 33.22 -22.46 -6.48
CA PRO A 84 31.91 -23.08 -6.41
C PRO A 84 31.79 -24.18 -7.47
N GLY A 85 31.30 -25.35 -7.08
CA GLY A 85 31.22 -26.54 -7.92
C GLY A 85 29.78 -26.96 -8.18
N GLY A 86 29.36 -28.10 -7.63
CA GLY A 86 28.02 -28.64 -7.85
C GLY A 86 26.89 -27.70 -7.36
N ILE A 87 25.82 -27.63 -8.13
CA ILE A 87 24.59 -26.89 -7.79
C ILE A 87 23.42 -27.89 -7.74
N ALA A 88 22.53 -27.74 -6.75
CA ALA A 88 21.22 -28.38 -6.73
C ALA A 88 20.12 -27.37 -6.36
N ILE A 89 18.90 -27.62 -6.81
CA ILE A 89 17.72 -26.79 -6.51
C ILE A 89 16.64 -27.65 -5.88
N ASP A 90 15.98 -27.11 -4.86
CA ASP A 90 14.69 -27.59 -4.36
C ASP A 90 13.61 -26.58 -4.77
N THR A 91 12.90 -26.89 -5.85
CA THR A 91 11.83 -26.04 -6.41
C THR A 91 10.54 -26.05 -5.58
N THR A 92 10.48 -26.83 -4.50
CA THR A 92 9.33 -26.80 -3.57
C THR A 92 9.51 -25.79 -2.45
N THR A 93 10.76 -25.43 -2.15
CA THR A 93 11.13 -24.48 -1.10
C THR A 93 11.95 -23.31 -1.62
N ASP A 94 12.14 -23.21 -2.93
CA ASP A 94 12.96 -22.21 -3.61
C ASP A 94 14.36 -22.08 -3.01
N LEU A 95 15.04 -23.21 -2.78
CA LEU A 95 16.39 -23.24 -2.22
C LEU A 95 17.42 -23.72 -3.23
N LEU A 96 18.52 -22.98 -3.35
CA LEU A 96 19.72 -23.32 -4.11
C LEU A 96 20.82 -23.83 -3.18
N TYR A 97 21.37 -24.99 -3.48
CA TYR A 97 22.47 -25.61 -2.75
C TYR A 97 23.71 -25.54 -3.62
N VAL A 98 24.75 -24.86 -3.14
CA VAL A 98 26.02 -24.67 -3.86
C VAL A 98 27.14 -25.32 -3.06
N ALA A 99 27.89 -26.22 -3.71
CA ALA A 99 29.11 -26.76 -3.15
C ALA A 99 30.24 -25.72 -3.27
N ASP A 100 30.66 -25.17 -2.14
CA ASP A 100 31.72 -24.17 -2.04
C ASP A 100 33.04 -24.88 -1.75
N THR A 101 33.66 -25.39 -2.81
CA THR A 101 34.53 -26.57 -2.72
C THR A 101 35.85 -26.32 -1.99
N GLU A 102 36.45 -25.13 -2.13
CA GLU A 102 37.70 -24.77 -1.47
C GLU A 102 37.47 -24.12 -0.09
N ASN A 103 36.22 -23.85 0.29
CA ASN A 103 35.81 -23.49 1.65
C ASN A 103 35.26 -24.69 2.44
N ASP A 104 35.35 -25.91 1.90
CA ASP A 104 34.93 -27.17 2.54
C ASP A 104 33.47 -27.16 3.04
N ARG A 105 32.55 -26.47 2.35
CA ARG A 105 31.16 -26.32 2.79
C ARG A 105 30.13 -26.42 1.66
N ILE A 106 28.87 -26.58 2.05
CA ILE A 106 27.71 -26.37 1.19
C ILE A 106 27.01 -25.10 1.69
N GLN A 107 26.71 -24.18 0.79
CA GLN A 107 25.87 -23.03 1.09
C GLN A 107 24.46 -23.26 0.53
N VAL A 108 23.46 -22.86 1.31
CA VAL A 108 22.04 -22.96 0.93
C VAL A 108 21.50 -21.54 0.85
N LEU A 109 21.06 -21.14 -0.33
CA LEU A 109 20.59 -19.79 -0.64
C LEU A 109 19.12 -19.85 -1.04
N SER A 110 18.36 -18.81 -0.70
CA SER A 110 17.00 -18.66 -1.23
C SER A 110 17.05 -18.16 -2.67
N LEU A 111 16.22 -18.74 -3.53
CA LEU A 111 16.00 -18.36 -4.93
C LEU A 111 14.83 -17.42 -5.12
N ASP A 112 14.08 -17.11 -4.06
CA ASP A 112 13.28 -15.89 -4.04
C ASP A 112 14.22 -14.76 -4.46
N ALA A 113 13.92 -14.11 -5.59
CA ALA A 113 14.78 -13.18 -6.35
C ALA A 113 15.23 -11.94 -5.54
N GLY A 114 15.97 -12.20 -4.48
CA GLY A 114 16.17 -11.30 -3.37
C GLY A 114 16.52 -12.03 -2.07
N THR A 115 17.74 -12.55 -1.96
CA THR A 115 18.61 -12.33 -0.77
C THR A 115 20.00 -12.95 -0.94
N LEU A 116 20.96 -12.14 -1.38
CA LEU A 116 22.18 -11.93 -0.61
C LEU A 116 22.24 -10.43 -0.30
N SER A 117 21.29 -9.95 0.49
CA SER A 117 21.47 -8.68 1.18
C SER A 117 21.90 -9.00 2.60
N ALA A 118 23.01 -8.42 3.05
CA ALA A 118 23.42 -8.47 4.45
C ALA A 118 22.40 -7.78 5.38
N GLY A 119 21.33 -7.17 4.86
CA GLY A 119 20.28 -6.50 5.66
C GLY A 119 19.23 -7.44 6.28
N PRO A 120 18.24 -6.86 6.99
CA PRO A 120 17.13 -7.62 7.59
C PRO A 120 16.20 -8.21 6.52
N ASN A 121 15.22 -9.02 6.93
CA ASN A 121 14.14 -9.45 6.02
C ASN A 121 13.33 -8.24 5.54
N SER A 122 12.77 -8.38 4.35
CA SER A 122 11.89 -7.37 3.76
C SER A 122 10.63 -7.17 4.62
N PRO A 123 10.10 -5.94 4.72
CA PRO A 123 8.77 -5.71 5.29
C PRO A 123 7.71 -6.57 4.60
N THR A 124 6.65 -6.91 5.32
CA THR A 124 5.48 -7.58 4.74
C THR A 124 4.27 -6.66 4.81
N GLY A 125 3.16 -7.03 4.18
CA GLY A 125 1.90 -6.28 4.31
C GLY A 125 1.95 -4.83 3.81
N VAL A 126 2.90 -4.46 2.95
CA VAL A 126 3.03 -3.08 2.45
C VAL A 126 1.76 -2.68 1.72
N ASN A 127 1.08 -1.66 2.23
CA ASN A 127 -0.21 -1.20 1.73
C ASN A 127 -0.26 0.33 1.77
N ALA A 128 -0.78 0.92 0.71
CA ALA A 128 -0.92 2.35 0.55
C ALA A 128 -2.41 2.73 0.45
N LEU A 129 -2.81 3.73 1.24
CA LEU A 129 -4.18 4.21 1.36
C LEU A 129 -4.23 5.71 1.09
N PRO A 130 -5.25 6.22 0.37
CA PRO A 130 -5.46 7.66 0.26
C PRO A 130 -5.71 8.24 1.66
N LEU A 131 -5.13 9.41 1.91
CA LEU A 131 -5.31 10.14 3.17
C LEU A 131 -5.96 11.50 2.91
N SER A 132 -5.55 12.18 1.83
CA SER A 132 -6.19 13.38 1.31
C SER A 132 -6.00 13.48 -0.21
N GLN A 133 -6.49 14.57 -0.81
CA GLN A 133 -6.29 14.87 -2.23
C GLN A 133 -4.82 14.96 -2.66
N THR A 134 -3.94 15.17 -1.71
CA THR A 134 -2.51 15.42 -1.95
C THR A 134 -1.63 14.58 -1.02
N SER A 135 -2.20 13.60 -0.33
CA SER A 135 -1.43 12.75 0.57
C SER A 135 -1.92 11.30 0.60
N VAL A 136 -0.96 10.41 0.83
CA VAL A 136 -1.15 8.98 0.95
C VAL A 136 -0.46 8.49 2.22
N LEU A 137 -1.13 7.60 2.94
CA LEU A 137 -0.54 6.82 4.02
C LEU A 137 0.02 5.52 3.45
N VAL A 138 1.31 5.27 3.65
CA VAL A 138 1.96 4.00 3.35
C VAL A 138 2.21 3.30 4.68
N ALA A 139 1.75 2.07 4.83
CA ALA A 139 1.92 1.26 6.04
C ALA A 139 2.42 -0.13 5.68
N TRP A 140 3.09 -0.79 6.62
CA TRP A 140 3.64 -2.13 6.44
C TRP A 140 3.67 -2.87 7.77
N ASP A 141 3.89 -4.17 7.71
CA ASP A 141 4.13 -5.02 8.86
C ASP A 141 5.65 -5.08 9.13
N GLU A 142 6.02 -5.05 10.41
CA GLU A 142 7.41 -5.14 10.86
C GLU A 142 8.00 -6.51 10.46
N PRO A 143 9.23 -6.58 9.89
CA PRO A 143 9.90 -7.84 9.62
C PRO A 143 10.17 -8.64 10.90
N GLU A 144 10.20 -9.98 10.80
CA GLU A 144 10.57 -10.88 11.91
C GLU A 144 12.10 -10.93 12.15
N ASP A 145 12.73 -9.77 12.33
CA ASP A 145 14.18 -9.63 12.59
C ASP A 145 14.49 -8.83 13.86
N PRO A 146 15.60 -9.15 14.56
CA PRO A 146 16.08 -8.30 15.63
C PRO A 146 16.61 -6.96 15.09
N GLU A 147 16.27 -5.88 15.80
CA GLU A 147 16.90 -4.56 15.70
C GLU A 147 16.76 -3.81 14.36
N ILE A 148 15.52 -3.67 13.86
CA ILE A 148 15.25 -2.65 12.84
C ILE A 148 15.60 -1.26 13.41
N THR A 149 16.34 -0.46 12.64
CA THR A 149 16.76 0.91 12.99
C THR A 149 16.08 1.97 12.12
N GLY A 150 15.49 1.57 11.00
CA GLY A 150 14.83 2.46 10.06
C GLY A 150 14.28 1.74 8.85
N TYR A 151 13.73 2.53 7.93
CA TYR A 151 13.21 2.06 6.66
C TYR A 151 13.63 3.01 5.53
N LYS A 152 13.89 2.44 4.35
CA LYS A 152 14.02 3.17 3.09
C LYS A 152 12.66 3.12 2.37
N ILE A 153 12.19 4.26 1.89
CA ILE A 153 10.91 4.40 1.20
C ILE A 153 11.15 4.97 -0.19
N GLU A 154 10.65 4.26 -1.19
CA GLU A 154 10.72 4.65 -2.59
C GLU A 154 9.32 4.67 -3.19
N TYR A 155 9.12 5.51 -4.20
CA TYR A 155 7.84 5.60 -4.91
C TYR A 155 8.06 5.78 -6.42
N ARG A 156 7.02 5.52 -7.20
CA ARG A 156 6.97 5.85 -8.62
C ARG A 156 5.58 6.30 -9.03
N GLU A 157 5.52 7.05 -10.13
CA GLU A 157 4.30 7.51 -10.78
C GLU A 157 3.99 6.62 -11.98
N GLY A 158 2.82 5.97 -12.00
CA GLY A 158 2.42 5.09 -13.10
C GLY A 158 3.47 4.02 -13.42
N SER A 159 4.05 4.08 -14.62
CA SER A 159 5.06 3.14 -15.12
C SER A 159 6.50 3.66 -15.04
N GLU A 160 6.75 4.78 -14.38
CA GLU A 160 8.08 5.34 -14.23
C GLU A 160 8.97 4.50 -13.30
N SER A 161 10.27 4.82 -13.26
CA SER A 161 11.21 4.20 -12.33
C SER A 161 10.98 4.67 -10.89
N TYR A 162 11.29 3.80 -9.93
CA TYR A 162 11.28 4.18 -8.52
C TYR A 162 12.32 5.25 -8.21
N VAL A 163 11.90 6.27 -7.45
CA VAL A 163 12.75 7.31 -6.88
C VAL A 163 12.75 7.21 -5.35
N THR A 164 13.86 7.59 -4.73
CA THR A 164 13.99 7.60 -3.26
C THR A 164 13.28 8.79 -2.65
N LEU A 165 12.23 8.51 -1.88
CA LEU A 165 11.51 9.50 -1.08
C LEU A 165 12.24 9.75 0.23
N ILE A 166 12.55 8.67 0.95
CA ILE A 166 13.29 8.67 2.21
C ILE A 166 14.37 7.59 2.12
N SER A 167 15.63 7.97 2.33
CA SER A 167 16.74 7.02 2.31
C SER A 167 16.84 6.20 3.60
N ASP A 168 16.45 6.78 4.74
CA ASP A 168 16.42 6.13 6.06
C ASP A 168 15.52 6.96 7.01
N THR A 169 14.46 6.36 7.54
CA THR A 169 13.55 7.00 8.51
C THR A 169 14.20 7.26 9.87
N LYS A 170 15.26 6.52 10.23
CA LYS A 170 15.94 6.56 11.55
C LYS A 170 15.01 6.35 12.74
N ASN A 171 13.92 5.62 12.51
CA ASN A 171 12.95 5.25 13.52
C ASN A 171 12.17 4.01 13.05
N ASN A 172 11.52 3.35 14.00
CA ASN A 172 10.85 2.07 13.79
C ASN A 172 9.34 2.25 13.56
N ALA A 173 8.88 3.44 13.13
CA ALA A 173 7.49 3.60 12.74
C ALA A 173 7.22 2.75 11.50
N ILE A 174 6.12 2.00 11.55
CA ILE A 174 5.69 1.09 10.47
C ILE A 174 4.71 1.75 9.49
N SER A 175 4.75 3.08 9.44
CA SER A 175 3.89 3.88 8.57
C SER A 175 4.53 5.23 8.25
N PHE A 176 4.22 5.76 7.08
CA PHE A 176 4.72 7.04 6.58
C PHE A 176 3.64 7.77 5.78
N VAL A 177 3.50 9.07 5.99
CA VAL A 177 2.61 9.93 5.19
C VAL A 177 3.42 10.65 4.13
N HIS A 178 3.12 10.39 2.86
CA HIS A 178 3.67 11.13 1.74
C HIS A 178 2.70 12.26 1.37
N GLU A 179 3.14 13.51 1.51
CA GLU A 179 2.37 14.72 1.21
C GLU A 179 2.84 15.39 -0.08
N GLY A 180 2.04 16.33 -0.61
CA GLY A 180 2.40 17.12 -1.79
C GLY A 180 2.22 16.38 -3.11
N LEU A 181 1.38 15.34 -3.13
CA LEU A 181 1.09 14.53 -4.30
C LEU A 181 0.08 15.20 -5.24
N ASP A 182 0.15 14.86 -6.52
CA ASP A 182 -0.84 15.28 -7.50
C ASP A 182 -2.12 14.46 -7.37
N SER A 183 -3.26 15.15 -7.32
CA SER A 183 -4.57 14.50 -7.19
C SER A 183 -4.86 13.58 -8.37
N ALA A 184 -5.48 12.42 -8.11
CA ALA A 184 -5.83 11.41 -9.12
C ALA A 184 -4.65 10.73 -9.86
N THR A 185 -3.40 11.15 -9.64
CA THR A 185 -2.22 10.45 -10.14
C THR A 185 -2.05 9.12 -9.40
N THR A 186 -1.79 8.03 -10.13
CA THR A 186 -1.57 6.71 -9.52
C THR A 186 -0.11 6.52 -9.14
N TYR A 187 0.11 6.25 -7.85
CA TYR A 187 1.41 6.01 -7.23
C TYR A 187 1.56 4.56 -6.81
N TYR A 188 2.81 4.11 -6.79
CA TYR A 188 3.23 2.85 -6.20
C TYR A 188 4.36 3.12 -5.22
N TYR A 189 4.38 2.40 -4.11
CA TYR A 189 5.41 2.50 -3.10
C TYR A 189 6.15 1.19 -2.97
N ARG A 190 7.39 1.26 -2.51
CA ARG A 190 8.09 0.09 -1.97
C ARG A 190 8.91 0.49 -0.76
N VAL A 191 9.02 -0.43 0.19
CA VAL A 191 9.65 -0.19 1.50
C VAL A 191 10.70 -1.28 1.74
N SER A 192 11.90 -0.86 2.13
CA SER A 192 12.96 -1.74 2.63
C SER A 192 13.21 -1.47 4.10
N ALA A 193 13.47 -2.51 4.89
CA ALA A 193 13.89 -2.41 6.28
C ALA A 193 15.40 -2.18 6.38
N ILE A 194 15.85 -1.49 7.42
CA ILE A 194 17.26 -1.16 7.67
C ILE A 194 17.62 -1.61 9.09
N ASN A 195 18.74 -2.30 9.24
CA ASN A 195 19.38 -2.57 10.53
C ASN A 195 20.89 -2.24 10.44
N ALA A 196 21.67 -2.64 11.46
CA ALA A 196 23.12 -2.41 11.51
C ALA A 196 23.90 -3.12 10.39
N GLU A 197 23.36 -4.22 9.84
CA GLU A 197 24.02 -5.05 8.84
C GLU A 197 23.72 -4.58 7.41
N GLY A 198 22.58 -3.92 7.17
CA GLY A 198 22.28 -3.35 5.87
C GLY A 198 20.82 -3.00 5.63
N THR A 199 20.43 -3.00 4.35
CA THR A 199 19.08 -2.69 3.87
C THR A 199 18.49 -3.91 3.16
N SER A 200 17.27 -4.30 3.53
CA SER A 200 16.55 -5.43 2.94
C SER A 200 16.21 -5.20 1.46
N ASN A 201 15.76 -6.26 0.79
CA ASN A 201 15.03 -6.09 -0.46
C ASN A 201 13.72 -5.31 -0.24
N PRO A 202 13.23 -4.58 -1.26
CA PRO A 202 12.02 -3.79 -1.11
C PRO A 202 10.76 -4.65 -1.26
N ALA A 203 9.80 -4.44 -0.38
CA ALA A 203 8.43 -4.95 -0.53
C ALA A 203 7.52 -3.88 -1.14
N THR A 204 6.69 -4.26 -2.11
CA THR A 204 5.90 -3.32 -2.94
C THR A 204 4.46 -3.21 -2.45
N SER A 205 3.88 -2.01 -2.53
CA SER A 205 2.48 -1.73 -2.18
C SER A 205 1.49 -2.08 -3.30
N ASN A 206 0.20 -2.08 -2.97
CA ASN A 206 -0.85 -1.84 -3.97
C ASN A 206 -0.69 -0.47 -4.65
N SER A 207 -1.35 -0.28 -5.80
CA SER A 207 -1.49 1.04 -6.39
C SER A 207 -2.45 1.91 -5.57
N VAL A 208 -2.21 3.22 -5.56
CA VAL A 208 -3.05 4.20 -4.87
C VAL A 208 -3.04 5.52 -5.60
N SER A 209 -4.18 6.21 -5.65
CA SER A 209 -4.26 7.60 -6.05
C SER A 209 -4.72 8.44 -4.85
N PRO A 210 -4.13 9.62 -4.59
CA PRO A 210 -4.68 10.56 -3.62
C PRO A 210 -6.14 10.86 -3.94
N GLU A 211 -6.99 10.85 -2.91
CA GLU A 211 -8.44 10.98 -3.05
C GLU A 211 -9.03 11.81 -1.91
N HIS A 212 -10.19 12.39 -2.15
CA HIS A 212 -10.95 13.08 -1.13
C HIS A 212 -11.59 12.10 -0.15
N THR A 213 -11.66 12.50 1.11
CA THR A 213 -12.69 11.96 2.00
C THR A 213 -14.07 12.36 1.49
N ASP A 214 -15.09 11.64 1.91
CA ASP A 214 -16.46 12.10 1.71
C ASP A 214 -16.69 13.44 2.44
N ALA A 215 -17.61 14.25 1.94
CA ALA A 215 -18.12 15.40 2.66
C ALA A 215 -19.25 14.99 3.62
N PRO A 216 -19.59 15.80 4.64
CA PRO A 216 -20.83 15.65 5.38
C PRO A 216 -22.03 15.63 4.42
N ALA A 217 -23.00 14.75 4.67
CA ALA A 217 -24.10 14.52 3.74
C ALA A 217 -25.45 14.94 4.34
N GLY A 218 -26.41 15.24 3.46
CA GLY A 218 -27.79 15.49 3.87
C GLY A 218 -27.95 16.70 4.78
N LEU A 219 -27.20 17.77 4.53
CA LEU A 219 -27.37 19.03 5.24
C LEU A 219 -28.78 19.57 4.98
N VAL A 220 -29.50 19.88 6.06
CA VAL A 220 -30.80 20.54 6.06
C VAL A 220 -30.72 21.80 6.91
N ALA A 221 -31.37 22.85 6.45
CA ALA A 221 -31.53 24.12 7.16
C ALA A 221 -33.02 24.36 7.43
N ASP A 222 -33.37 24.47 8.71
CA ASP A 222 -34.74 24.72 9.16
C ASP A 222 -34.80 26.06 9.91
N ALA A 223 -35.63 26.99 9.45
CA ALA A 223 -35.91 28.21 10.21
C ALA A 223 -36.76 27.87 11.44
N ILE A 224 -36.17 27.97 12.64
CA ILE A 224 -36.80 27.58 13.91
C ILE A 224 -37.31 28.78 14.71
N SER A 225 -36.92 30.00 14.34
CA SER A 225 -37.45 31.26 14.85
C SER A 225 -37.20 32.38 13.84
N PRO A 226 -37.77 33.61 14.02
CA PRO A 226 -37.53 34.73 13.11
C PRO A 226 -36.07 35.17 12.99
N THR A 227 -35.19 34.70 13.87
CA THR A 227 -33.77 35.08 13.92
C THR A 227 -32.83 33.87 14.05
N GLN A 228 -33.33 32.64 13.86
CA GLN A 228 -32.53 31.42 14.02
C GLN A 228 -32.82 30.37 12.95
N ILE A 229 -31.75 29.70 12.51
CA ILE A 229 -31.80 28.54 11.63
C ILE A 229 -31.09 27.38 12.31
N LYS A 230 -31.73 26.21 12.36
CA LYS A 230 -31.14 24.96 12.82
C LYS A 230 -30.61 24.20 11.62
N LEU A 231 -29.34 23.79 11.72
CA LEU A 231 -28.65 22.95 10.77
C LEU A 231 -28.57 21.52 11.32
N THR A 232 -28.81 20.54 10.46
CA THR A 232 -28.61 19.11 10.75
C THR A 232 -27.99 18.42 9.54
N TRP A 233 -27.07 17.48 9.78
CA TRP A 233 -26.38 16.74 8.72
C TRP A 233 -25.94 15.35 9.20
N TYR A 234 -25.39 14.56 8.30
CA TYR A 234 -24.71 13.30 8.59
C TYR A 234 -23.19 13.46 8.48
N PRO A 235 -22.40 12.75 9.31
CA PRO A 235 -20.96 12.68 9.15
C PRO A 235 -20.57 12.15 7.75
N PRO A 236 -19.35 12.44 7.26
CA PRO A 236 -18.77 11.75 6.11
C PRO A 236 -18.86 10.22 6.24
N SER A 237 -19.22 9.53 5.16
CA SER A 237 -19.27 8.06 5.14
C SER A 237 -17.89 7.39 5.06
N ASN A 238 -16.90 8.09 4.51
CA ASN A 238 -15.52 7.61 4.40
C ASN A 238 -14.53 8.74 4.72
N THR A 239 -13.75 8.54 5.78
CA THR A 239 -12.65 9.43 6.18
C THR A 239 -11.28 8.75 6.05
N PHE A 240 -11.21 7.58 5.41
CA PHE A 240 -10.00 6.74 5.36
C PHE A 240 -9.41 6.48 6.75
N ASN A 241 -10.28 6.13 7.71
CA ASN A 241 -9.96 5.89 9.13
C ASN A 241 -9.46 7.13 9.90
N GLN A 242 -9.57 8.33 9.34
CA GLN A 242 -9.23 9.55 10.07
C GLN A 242 -10.34 9.91 11.05
N GLN A 243 -9.93 10.33 12.24
CA GLN A 243 -10.85 10.75 13.29
C GLN A 243 -11.46 12.11 12.96
N ILE A 244 -12.79 12.20 13.03
CA ILE A 244 -13.51 13.48 13.00
C ILE A 244 -13.36 14.14 14.37
N THR A 245 -12.81 15.35 14.39
CA THR A 245 -12.60 16.16 15.60
C THR A 245 -13.65 17.28 15.74
N GLY A 246 -14.42 17.55 14.69
CA GLY A 246 -15.51 18.51 14.69
C GLY A 246 -16.05 18.79 13.29
N TYR A 247 -16.81 19.88 13.18
CA TYR A 247 -17.39 20.40 11.94
C TYR A 247 -17.22 21.90 11.87
N GLU A 248 -16.91 22.40 10.69
CA GLU A 248 -16.86 23.83 10.37
C GLU A 248 -18.15 24.21 9.61
N ILE A 249 -18.87 25.19 10.14
CA ILE A 249 -20.09 25.74 9.55
C ILE A 249 -19.70 26.91 8.67
N LYS A 250 -20.13 26.92 7.41
CA LYS A 250 -19.82 27.98 6.44
C LYS A 250 -21.09 28.61 5.89
N ARG A 251 -21.06 29.92 5.66
CA ARG A 251 -22.08 30.64 4.87
C ARG A 251 -21.70 30.56 3.39
N VAL A 252 -22.69 30.33 2.54
CA VAL A 252 -22.53 30.45 1.09
C VAL A 252 -22.81 31.89 0.69
N LEU A 253 -21.80 32.56 0.16
CA LEU A 253 -21.88 33.93 -0.32
C LEU A 253 -22.52 33.99 -1.71
N SER A 254 -22.96 35.18 -2.13
CA SER A 254 -23.61 35.40 -3.43
C SER A 254 -22.74 35.07 -4.65
N ASN A 255 -21.42 35.05 -4.47
CA ASN A 255 -20.45 34.62 -5.49
C ASN A 255 -20.16 33.11 -5.46
N GLY A 256 -20.88 32.34 -4.63
CA GLY A 256 -20.67 30.90 -4.43
C GLY A 256 -19.49 30.55 -3.53
N ALA A 257 -18.78 31.52 -2.95
CA ALA A 257 -17.70 31.24 -2.02
C ALA A 257 -18.23 30.84 -0.64
N PHE A 258 -17.48 30.00 0.06
CA PHE A 258 -17.78 29.61 1.43
C PHE A 258 -17.00 30.48 2.43
N ASP A 259 -17.72 31.12 3.35
CA ASP A 259 -17.15 31.95 4.41
C ASP A 259 -17.32 31.24 5.77
N PRO A 260 -16.23 30.94 6.51
CA PRO A 260 -16.33 30.30 7.83
C PRO A 260 -17.18 31.13 8.79
N LEU A 261 -18.15 30.48 9.43
CA LEU A 261 -19.08 31.11 10.36
C LEU A 261 -18.81 30.70 11.81
N ASP A 262 -18.74 29.40 12.08
CA ASP A 262 -18.53 28.83 13.41
C ASP A 262 -18.12 27.35 13.33
N SER A 263 -17.97 26.69 14.48
CA SER A 263 -17.64 25.26 14.57
C SER A 263 -18.42 24.54 15.67
N THR A 264 -18.51 23.21 15.58
CA THR A 264 -19.19 22.35 16.55
C THR A 264 -18.62 20.93 16.54
N ASP A 265 -18.77 20.19 17.63
CA ASP A 265 -18.44 18.76 17.73
C ASP A 265 -19.65 17.84 17.47
N SER A 266 -20.83 18.44 17.26
CA SER A 266 -22.10 17.75 17.04
C SER A 266 -22.55 17.83 15.59
N THR A 267 -23.42 16.92 15.15
CA THR A 267 -24.04 16.93 13.80
C THR A 267 -25.27 17.84 13.71
N THR A 268 -25.38 18.80 14.62
CA THR A 268 -26.39 19.84 14.61
C THR A 268 -25.81 21.16 15.14
N PHE A 269 -26.29 22.27 14.59
CA PHE A 269 -25.87 23.60 14.97
C PHE A 269 -27.01 24.60 14.83
N ILE A 270 -27.15 25.55 15.76
CA ILE A 270 -28.14 26.62 15.66
C ILE A 270 -27.41 27.92 15.34
N VAL A 271 -27.68 28.46 14.15
CA VAL A 271 -27.24 29.79 13.75
C VAL A 271 -28.18 30.82 14.36
N ASN A 272 -27.61 31.79 15.08
CA ASN A 272 -28.35 32.83 15.81
C ASN A 272 -28.19 34.21 15.17
N ASN A 273 -28.96 35.19 15.67
CA ASN A 273 -28.86 36.61 15.32
C ASN A 273 -29.02 36.88 13.81
N LEU A 274 -29.94 36.16 13.16
CA LEU A 274 -30.26 36.34 11.75
C LEU A 274 -31.32 37.43 11.56
N GLU A 275 -31.30 38.09 10.40
CA GLU A 275 -32.33 39.04 10.02
C GLU A 275 -33.56 38.29 9.50
N THR A 276 -34.74 38.76 9.89
CA THR A 276 -36.02 38.20 9.43
C THR A 276 -36.25 38.55 7.95
N ASP A 277 -36.85 37.61 7.22
CA ASP A 277 -37.14 37.64 5.78
C ASP A 277 -35.91 37.65 4.86
N GLU A 278 -34.71 37.43 5.40
CA GLU A 278 -33.48 37.23 4.63
C GLU A 278 -33.20 35.73 4.42
N THR A 279 -32.75 35.35 3.22
CA THR A 279 -32.44 33.94 2.91
C THR A 279 -30.96 33.67 3.12
N TYR A 280 -30.67 32.73 4.01
CA TYR A 280 -29.29 32.30 4.27
C TYR A 280 -29.05 30.91 3.69
N SER A 281 -27.89 30.74 3.07
CA SER A 281 -27.40 29.46 2.55
C SER A 281 -26.18 29.01 3.34
N PHE A 282 -26.09 27.73 3.66
CA PHE A 282 -25.02 27.14 4.46
C PHE A 282 -24.46 25.89 3.82
N ALA A 283 -23.21 25.60 4.16
CA ALA A 283 -22.54 24.32 3.93
C ALA A 283 -21.74 23.93 5.17
N VAL A 284 -21.41 22.64 5.30
CA VAL A 284 -20.64 22.10 6.43
C VAL A 284 -19.50 21.23 5.91
N SER A 285 -18.30 21.39 6.48
CA SER A 285 -17.18 20.44 6.29
C SER A 285 -16.86 19.77 7.62
N ALA A 286 -16.43 18.50 7.59
CA ALA A 286 -15.88 17.85 8.77
C ALA A 286 -14.42 18.26 8.97
N THR A 287 -14.01 18.43 10.22
CA THR A 287 -12.61 18.64 10.62
C THR A 287 -12.01 17.32 11.02
N LEU A 288 -10.90 16.96 10.37
CA LEU A 288 -10.11 15.76 10.65
C LEU A 288 -8.77 16.18 11.27
N THR A 289 -7.99 15.21 11.74
CA THR A 289 -6.65 15.45 12.30
C THR A 289 -5.63 15.99 11.29
N THR A 290 -5.90 15.85 9.99
CA THR A 290 -5.00 16.23 8.88
C THR A 290 -5.52 17.42 8.06
N GLY A 291 -6.74 17.89 8.34
CA GLY A 291 -7.40 18.95 7.57
C GLY A 291 -8.91 18.78 7.50
N ASN A 292 -9.57 19.65 6.74
CA ASN A 292 -11.03 19.58 6.55
C ASN A 292 -11.39 18.75 5.31
N THR A 293 -12.55 18.11 5.37
CA THR A 293 -13.19 17.51 4.19
C THR A 293 -13.66 18.60 3.22
N ASN A 294 -14.11 18.18 2.03
CA ASN A 294 -14.94 19.06 1.19
C ASN A 294 -16.23 19.46 1.91
N GLU A 295 -16.86 20.51 1.40
CA GLU A 295 -18.17 20.98 1.81
C GLU A 295 -19.29 20.00 1.45
N SER A 296 -20.29 19.94 2.32
CA SER A 296 -21.56 19.24 2.09
C SER A 296 -22.34 19.83 0.91
N ASN A 297 -23.52 19.23 0.63
CA ASN A 297 -24.54 19.95 -0.13
C ASN A 297 -24.88 21.30 0.54
N GLU A 298 -25.29 22.27 -0.27
CA GLU A 298 -25.82 23.53 0.24
C GLU A 298 -27.25 23.34 0.77
N ALA A 299 -27.59 24.04 1.84
CA ALA A 299 -28.95 24.12 2.37
C ALA A 299 -29.30 25.56 2.73
N SER A 300 -30.53 25.96 2.41
CA SER A 300 -30.99 27.34 2.61
C SER A 300 -32.28 27.39 3.41
N ALA A 301 -32.42 28.43 4.23
CA ALA A 301 -33.68 28.74 4.89
C ALA A 301 -33.87 30.25 5.02
N THR A 302 -35.14 30.67 5.06
CA THR A 302 -35.55 32.07 5.26
C THR A 302 -36.29 32.15 6.60
N PRO A 303 -35.66 32.71 7.66
CA PRO A 303 -36.34 32.99 8.92
C PRO A 303 -37.46 33.98 8.68
N ARG A 304 -38.68 33.65 9.11
CA ARG A 304 -39.86 34.50 9.00
C ARG A 304 -40.46 34.76 10.37
N THR A 305 -41.30 35.79 10.47
CA THR A 305 -42.02 36.13 11.72
C THR A 305 -42.84 34.97 12.30
N ASP A 306 -43.30 34.05 11.46
CA ASP A 306 -44.06 32.84 11.82
C ASP A 306 -43.21 31.56 11.87
N SER A 307 -41.90 31.65 11.67
CA SER A 307 -40.99 30.51 11.80
C SER A 307 -40.96 30.04 13.25
N VAL A 308 -41.18 28.75 13.43
CA VAL A 308 -41.20 28.07 14.72
C VAL A 308 -40.51 26.72 14.55
N GLU A 309 -39.86 26.23 15.61
CA GLU A 309 -39.28 24.89 15.59
C GLU A 309 -40.40 23.87 15.35
N ASN A 310 -40.36 23.22 14.20
CA ASN A 310 -41.33 22.19 13.87
C ASN A 310 -40.98 20.94 14.69
N SER A 311 -41.79 20.61 15.71
CA SER A 311 -41.57 19.39 16.51
C SER A 311 -41.71 18.09 15.70
N ASP A 312 -42.27 18.19 14.50
CA ASP A 312 -42.41 17.11 13.51
C ASP A 312 -41.35 17.18 12.39
N ALA A 313 -40.27 17.96 12.57
CA ALA A 313 -39.11 17.88 11.69
C ALA A 313 -38.72 16.40 11.55
N PRO A 314 -38.45 15.90 10.33
CA PRO A 314 -38.02 14.53 10.18
C PRO A 314 -36.75 14.42 11.01
N SER A 315 -36.84 13.74 12.16
CA SER A 315 -35.65 13.18 12.77
C SER A 315 -34.94 12.52 11.62
N ALA A 316 -33.70 12.93 11.37
CA ALA A 316 -32.74 12.28 10.52
C ALA A 316 -32.42 10.86 11.05
N LYS A 317 -33.44 10.11 11.46
CA LYS A 317 -33.38 8.69 11.68
C LYS A 317 -33.19 8.11 10.29
N PRO A 318 -32.07 7.41 10.03
CA PRO A 318 -31.80 6.85 8.72
C PRO A 318 -33.03 6.05 8.28
N LYS A 319 -33.48 6.31 7.05
CA LYS A 319 -34.72 5.73 6.47
C LYS A 319 -34.66 4.19 6.38
N SER A 320 -33.51 3.59 6.68
CA SER A 320 -33.28 2.16 6.83
C SER A 320 -31.99 1.91 7.63
N ALA A 321 -31.95 0.84 8.44
CA ALA A 321 -30.72 0.36 9.05
C ALA A 321 -29.69 -0.04 7.96
N PRO A 322 -28.37 0.07 8.19
CA PRO A 322 -27.37 -0.43 7.24
C PRO A 322 -27.65 -1.89 6.86
N THR A 323 -27.54 -2.21 5.57
CA THR A 323 -27.54 -3.61 5.13
C THR A 323 -26.30 -4.34 5.64
N ALA A 324 -26.30 -5.67 5.58
CA ALA A 324 -25.11 -6.43 5.97
C ALA A 324 -23.91 -6.00 5.12
N PRO A 325 -22.71 -5.90 5.71
CA PRO A 325 -21.47 -5.75 4.95
C PRO A 325 -21.34 -6.89 3.93
N THR A 326 -20.76 -6.58 2.78
CA THR A 326 -20.61 -7.56 1.69
C THR A 326 -19.22 -8.16 1.69
N ASN A 327 -19.01 -9.26 0.96
CA ASN A 327 -17.66 -9.79 0.67
C ASN A 327 -16.75 -9.98 1.90
N LEU A 328 -17.28 -10.45 3.03
CA LEU A 328 -16.45 -10.76 4.20
C LEU A 328 -15.39 -11.80 3.83
N ARG A 329 -14.12 -11.43 4.01
CA ARG A 329 -12.94 -12.28 3.83
C ARG A 329 -12.19 -12.37 5.15
N ALA A 330 -11.71 -13.57 5.44
CA ALA A 330 -10.85 -13.85 6.57
C ALA A 330 -9.55 -14.45 6.04
N THR A 331 -8.42 -13.79 6.30
CA THR A 331 -7.10 -14.23 5.84
C THR A 331 -6.24 -14.51 7.07
N PRO A 332 -5.74 -15.75 7.27
CA PRO A 332 -4.81 -16.01 8.35
C PRO A 332 -3.52 -15.23 8.11
N ILE A 333 -3.06 -14.51 9.13
CA ILE A 333 -1.78 -13.77 9.10
C ILE A 333 -0.71 -14.56 9.87
N SER A 334 -1.10 -15.18 10.99
CA SER A 334 -0.21 -16.00 11.81
C SER A 334 -0.98 -17.10 12.53
N ASN A 335 -0.30 -17.87 13.37
CA ASN A 335 -0.92 -18.89 14.22
C ASN A 335 -1.92 -18.33 15.25
N SER A 336 -1.92 -17.01 15.50
CA SER A 336 -2.81 -16.35 16.47
C SER A 336 -3.60 -15.17 15.91
N GLN A 337 -3.45 -14.83 14.62
CA GLN A 337 -4.08 -13.65 14.03
C GLN A 337 -4.74 -13.95 12.68
N ILE A 338 -5.91 -13.35 12.48
CA ILE A 338 -6.69 -13.40 11.25
C ILE A 338 -7.05 -11.97 10.89
N ASN A 339 -6.74 -11.55 9.65
CA ASN A 339 -7.22 -10.29 9.12
C ASN A 339 -8.65 -10.47 8.61
N LEU A 340 -9.52 -9.50 8.89
CA LEU A 340 -10.88 -9.47 8.37
C LEU A 340 -11.05 -8.26 7.47
N SER A 341 -11.58 -8.47 6.26
CA SER A 341 -11.96 -7.40 5.35
C SER A 341 -13.37 -7.63 4.81
N TRP A 342 -14.10 -6.55 4.53
CA TRP A 342 -15.46 -6.61 4.00
C TRP A 342 -15.77 -5.35 3.20
N GLY A 343 -16.72 -5.46 2.28
CA GLY A 343 -17.31 -4.34 1.56
C GLY A 343 -18.40 -3.66 2.39
N LEU A 344 -18.61 -2.37 2.14
CA LEU A 344 -19.61 -1.57 2.84
C LEU A 344 -21.05 -2.06 2.58
N PRO A 345 -21.99 -1.76 3.48
CA PRO A 345 -23.42 -1.90 3.24
C PRO A 345 -23.89 -1.22 1.95
N SER A 346 -24.67 -1.92 1.14
CA SER A 346 -25.14 -1.44 -0.17
C SER A 346 -26.11 -0.26 -0.12
N ASN A 347 -26.78 -0.02 1.01
CA ASN A 347 -27.81 1.00 1.11
C ASN A 347 -27.30 2.38 1.57
N GLN A 348 -25.99 2.58 1.65
CA GLN A 348 -25.33 3.85 2.02
C GLN A 348 -25.89 4.48 3.32
N ALA A 349 -26.49 3.68 4.20
CA ALA A 349 -26.94 4.16 5.49
C ALA A 349 -25.72 4.39 6.39
N ALA A 350 -25.80 5.40 7.25
CA ALA A 350 -24.72 5.75 8.17
C ALA A 350 -24.30 4.53 9.01
N VAL A 351 -23.02 4.15 8.92
CA VAL A 351 -22.42 3.08 9.71
C VAL A 351 -21.59 3.71 10.80
N THR A 352 -21.98 3.51 12.05
CA THR A 352 -21.25 4.02 13.23
C THR A 352 -20.27 3.00 13.82
N GLY A 353 -20.27 1.77 13.30
CA GLY A 353 -19.39 0.69 13.72
C GLY A 353 -19.87 -0.67 13.19
N TYR A 354 -19.04 -1.68 13.36
CA TYR A 354 -19.34 -3.06 12.98
C TYR A 354 -19.36 -3.93 14.23
N LYS A 355 -20.35 -4.81 14.34
CA LYS A 355 -20.31 -5.92 15.29
C LYS A 355 -19.59 -7.09 14.62
N ILE A 356 -18.46 -7.49 15.17
CA ILE A 356 -17.73 -8.68 14.73
C ILE A 356 -18.11 -9.82 15.66
N GLU A 357 -18.59 -10.91 15.08
CA GLU A 357 -18.92 -12.13 15.82
C GLU A 357 -18.09 -13.28 15.26
N VAL A 358 -17.46 -14.04 16.14
CA VAL A 358 -16.62 -15.18 15.77
C VAL A 358 -17.26 -16.46 16.26
N LYS A 359 -17.15 -17.54 15.49
CA LYS A 359 -17.49 -18.89 15.97
C LYS A 359 -16.30 -19.81 15.76
N LYS A 360 -16.06 -20.68 16.72
CA LYS A 360 -15.10 -21.78 16.58
C LYS A 360 -15.87 -23.03 16.13
N ASP A 361 -15.44 -23.61 15.01
CA ASP A 361 -16.04 -24.81 14.42
C ASP A 361 -17.56 -24.67 14.18
N SER A 362 -18.33 -25.68 14.61
CA SER A 362 -19.79 -25.71 14.54
C SER A 362 -20.49 -25.05 15.73
N GLY A 363 -19.76 -24.29 16.55
CA GLY A 363 -20.28 -23.58 17.71
C GLY A 363 -21.17 -22.37 17.37
N SER A 364 -21.69 -21.74 18.42
CA SER A 364 -22.40 -20.46 18.31
C SER A 364 -21.44 -19.31 18.10
N PHE A 365 -21.92 -18.26 17.44
CA PHE A 365 -21.24 -16.99 17.36
C PHE A 365 -21.17 -16.35 18.76
N THR A 366 -20.00 -15.80 19.10
CA THR A 366 -19.74 -15.03 20.33
C THR A 366 -19.38 -13.59 20.01
#